data_AF-M5PCW9-F1
#
_entry.id   AF-M5PCW9-F1
#
_cell.length_a   1.000
_cell.length_b   1.000
_cell.length_c   1.000
_cell.angle_alpha   90.00
_cell.angle_beta   90.00
_cell.angle_gamma   90.00
#
_symmetry.space_group_name_H-M   'P 1'
#
loop_
_entity.id
_entity.type
_entity.pdbx_description
1 polymer ?
#
loop_
_entity_poly.entity_id
_entity_poly.type
_entity_poly.pdbx_seq_one_letter_code
_entity_poly.pdbx_strand_id
1 'polypeptide(L)' 'MQGVVEHNSRARLLQEIQLNVASLTDLTHQLIRGMSERKNGIIVNVASLTAFQPAPYMAVYAATKAYVLSFAEALWAVNQ' A
#
# COMPACT_ATOMS: atom_id res chain seq x y z
N MET A 1 24.66 1.14 -11.63
CA MET A 1 23.35 1.81 -11.43
C MET A 1 22.30 1.46 -12.51
N GLN A 2 22.70 0.95 -13.67
CA GLN A 2 21.78 0.67 -14.80
C GLN A 2 20.75 -0.45 -14.54
N GLY A 3 20.99 -1.40 -13.63
CA GLY A 3 20.11 -2.59 -13.48
C GLY A 3 18.77 -2.44 -12.73
N VAL A 4 18.53 -1.36 -11.95
CA VAL A 4 17.35 -1.28 -11.05
C VAL A 4 16.14 -0.60 -11.69
N VAL A 5 16.36 0.29 -12.67
CA VAL A 5 15.30 1.08 -13.34
C VAL A 5 15.06 0.61 -14.78
N GLU A 6 16.03 -0.05 -15.42
CA GLU A 6 15.92 -0.41 -16.85
C GLU A 6 15.03 -1.63 -17.14
N HIS A 7 14.67 -2.44 -16.13
CA HIS A 7 13.86 -3.65 -16.36
C HIS A 7 12.36 -3.39 -16.47
N ASN A 8 11.87 -2.22 -16.02
CA ASN A 8 10.45 -1.88 -16.02
C ASN A 8 10.23 -0.49 -16.62
N SER A 9 9.21 -0.34 -17.46
CA SER A 9 8.87 0.98 -18.00
C SER A 9 8.46 1.92 -16.86
N ARG A 10 8.81 3.21 -16.98
CA ARG A 10 8.36 4.24 -16.02
C ARG A 10 6.84 4.20 -15.82
N ALA A 11 6.08 3.99 -16.90
CA ALA A 11 4.63 3.87 -16.84
C ALA A 11 4.18 2.72 -15.93
N ARG A 12 4.83 1.55 -16.03
CA ARG A 12 4.56 0.41 -15.17
C ARG A 12 4.84 0.71 -13.70
N LEU A 13 5.98 1.33 -13.40
CA LEU A 13 6.33 1.71 -12.03
C LEU A 13 5.30 2.66 -11.41
N LEU A 14 4.84 3.66 -12.16
CA LEU A 14 3.80 4.58 -11.70
C LEU A 14 2.44 3.90 -11.53
N GLN A 15 2.10 2.94 -12.39
CA GLN A 15 0.88 2.14 -12.24
C GLN A 15 0.89 1.31 -10.96
N GLU A 16 2.04 0.76 -10.55
CA GLU A 16 2.15 0.02 -9.28
C GLU A 16 1.90 0.91 -8.08
N ILE A 17 2.44 2.14 -8.09
CA ILE A 17 2.18 3.13 -7.02
C ILE A 17 0.70 3.51 -7.02
N GLN A 18 0.14 3.84 -8.18
CA GLN A 18 -1.27 4.23 -8.29
C GLN A 18 -2.20 3.14 -7.74
N LEU A 19 -1.96 1.89 -8.14
CA LEU A 19 -2.80 0.75 -7.74
C LEU A 19 -2.64 0.40 -6.27
N ASN A 20 -1.40 0.24 -5.79
CA ASN A 20 -1.16 -0.31 -4.45
C ASN A 20 -1.22 0.74 -3.34
N VAL A 21 -0.97 2.01 -3.67
CA VAL A 21 -0.95 3.12 -2.70
C VAL A 21 -2.18 3.98 -2.90
N ALA A 22 -2.25 4.74 -3.98
CA ALA A 22 -3.28 5.78 -4.13
C ALA A 22 -4.71 5.21 -4.09
N SER A 23 -4.98 4.16 -4.87
CA SER A 23 -6.31 3.52 -4.88
C SER A 23 -6.66 2.86 -3.55
N LEU A 24 -5.70 2.23 -2.86
CA LEU A 24 -5.94 1.61 -1.55
C LEU A 24 -6.27 2.67 -0.49
N THR A 25 -5.52 3.77 -0.46
CA THR A 25 -5.75 4.89 0.46
C THR A 25 -7.11 5.53 0.23
N ASP A 26 -7.45 5.78 -1.03
CA ASP A 26 -8.73 6.39 -1.42
C ASP A 26 -9.92 5.50 -1.02
N LEU A 27 -9.88 4.21 -1.37
CA LEU A 27 -10.92 3.25 -0.98
C LEU A 27 -11.04 3.12 0.54
N THR A 28 -9.91 3.06 1.25
CA THR A 28 -9.91 2.99 2.72
C THR A 28 -10.59 4.22 3.31
N HIS A 29 -10.24 5.42 2.84
CA HIS A 29 -10.82 6.67 3.31
C HIS A 29 -12.34 6.76 3.02
N GLN A 30 -12.78 6.31 1.85
CA GLN A 30 -14.21 6.32 1.50
C GLN A 30 -15.03 5.35 2.36
N LEU A 31 -14.47 4.17 2.70
CA LEU A 31 -15.19 3.14 3.44
C LEU A 31 -15.18 3.38 4.96
N ILE A 32 -14.06 3.88 5.51
CA ILE A 32 -13.85 3.96 6.95
C ILE A 32 -14.85 4.88 7.64
N ARG A 33 -15.27 5.98 6.99
CA ARG A 33 -16.27 6.89 7.54
C ARG A 33 -17.60 6.17 7.82
N GLY A 34 -18.11 5.43 6.84
CA GLY A 34 -19.37 4.71 7.01
C GLY A 34 -19.27 3.57 8.04
N MET A 35 -18.10 2.92 8.15
CA MET A 35 -17.87 1.91 9.19
C MET A 35 -17.84 2.53 10.59
N SER A 36 -17.23 3.70 10.74
CA SER A 36 -17.17 4.46 11.99
C SER A 36 -18.55 4.91 12.45
N GLU A 37 -19.36 5.48 11.55
CA GLU A 37 -20.74 5.90 11.84
C GLU A 37 -21.62 4.73 12.32
N ARG A 38 -21.42 3.52 11.75
CA ARG A 38 -22.13 2.30 12.16
C ARG A 38 -21.52 1.58 13.36
N LYS A 39 -20.34 2.00 13.82
CA LYS A 39 -19.50 1.30 14.81
C LYS A 39 -19.31 -0.19 14.48
N ASN A 40 -19.28 -0.52 13.19
CA ASN A 40 -19.21 -1.89 12.70
C ASN A 40 -18.62 -1.94 11.29
N GLY A 41 -17.55 -2.71 11.14
CA GLY A 41 -16.86 -2.93 9.87
C GLY A 41 -15.41 -3.34 10.06
N ILE A 42 -14.85 -4.02 9.07
CA ILE A 42 -13.45 -4.46 9.03
C ILE A 42 -12.89 -4.11 7.65
N ILE A 43 -11.70 -3.51 7.63
CA ILE A 43 -10.90 -3.31 6.41
C ILE A 43 -9.69 -4.22 6.50
N VAL A 44 -9.44 -4.99 5.44
CA VAL A 44 -8.27 -5.87 5.33
C VAL A 44 -7.39 -5.37 4.19
N ASN A 45 -6.27 -4.72 4.53
CA ASN A 45 -5.27 -4.27 3.58
C ASN A 45 -4.18 -5.35 3.42
N VAL A 46 -3.88 -5.73 2.18
CA VAL A 46 -2.95 -6.84 1.88
C VAL A 46 -1.55 -6.32 1.56
N ALA A 47 -0.64 -6.49 2.52
CA ALA A 47 0.79 -6.18 2.36
C ALA A 47 1.55 -7.33 1.66
N SER A 48 2.83 -7.50 1.99
CA SER A 48 3.72 -8.57 1.49
C SER A 48 4.89 -8.76 2.45
N LEU A 49 5.57 -9.91 2.42
CA LEU A 49 6.85 -10.09 3.11
C LEU A 49 7.93 -9.09 2.65
N THR A 50 7.84 -8.64 1.40
CA THR A 50 8.75 -7.62 0.85
C THR A 50 8.56 -6.23 1.47
N ALA A 51 7.52 -6.02 2.28
CA ALA A 51 7.34 -4.78 3.03
C ALA A 51 8.44 -4.54 4.07
N PHE A 52 9.10 -5.61 4.54
CA PHE A 52 10.05 -5.54 5.66
C PHE A 52 11.51 -5.37 5.23
N GLN A 53 11.83 -5.53 3.95
CA GLN A 53 13.20 -5.48 3.46
C GLN A 53 13.26 -5.04 1.99
N PRO A 54 14.35 -4.36 1.55
CA PRO A 54 14.56 -4.08 0.15
C PRO A 54 14.53 -5.37 -0.70
N ALA A 55 13.77 -5.35 -1.80
CA ALA A 55 13.71 -6.46 -2.75
C ALA A 55 14.35 -6.04 -4.09
N PRO A 56 15.55 -6.55 -4.43
CA PRO A 56 16.14 -6.33 -5.75
C PRO A 56 15.15 -6.70 -6.87
N TYR A 57 15.16 -5.93 -7.96
CA TYR A 57 14.23 -6.07 -9.11
C TYR A 57 12.74 -5.77 -8.82
N MET A 58 12.34 -5.61 -7.57
CA MET A 58 10.96 -5.30 -7.15
C MET A 58 10.90 -4.05 -6.25
N ALA A 59 11.81 -3.10 -6.46
CA ALA A 59 12.00 -1.97 -5.55
C ALA A 59 10.71 -1.14 -5.33
N VAL A 60 9.99 -0.81 -6.41
CA VAL A 60 8.73 -0.05 -6.30
C VAL A 60 7.65 -0.89 -5.63
N TYR A 61 7.46 -2.14 -6.05
CA TYR A 61 6.52 -3.05 -5.40
C TYR A 61 6.77 -3.16 -3.89
N ALA A 62 8.00 -3.47 -3.48
CA ALA A 62 8.39 -3.59 -2.06
C ALA A 62 8.11 -2.28 -1.30
N ALA A 63 8.45 -1.13 -1.87
CA ALA A 63 8.14 0.17 -1.27
C ALA A 63 6.62 0.40 -1.12
N THR A 64 5.81 0.05 -2.12
CA THR A 64 4.35 0.16 -2.00
C THR A 64 3.79 -0.76 -0.91
N LYS A 65 4.37 -1.96 -0.72
CA LYS A 65 3.94 -2.88 0.34
C LYS A 65 4.37 -2.43 1.74
N ALA A 66 5.52 -1.76 1.85
CA ALA A 66 5.92 -1.08 3.08
C ALA A 66 4.94 0.04 3.46
N TYR A 67 4.49 0.84 2.49
CA TYR A 67 3.42 1.82 2.70
C TYR A 67 2.13 1.17 3.23
N VAL A 68 1.66 0.11 2.56
CA VAL A 68 0.40 -0.57 2.93
C VAL A 68 0.46 -1.11 4.36
N LEU A 69 1.58 -1.72 4.76
CA LEU A 69 1.78 -2.21 6.12
C LEU A 69 1.69 -1.07 7.14
N SER A 70 2.51 -0.04 6.98
CA SER A 70 2.57 1.09 7.92
C SER A 70 1.24 1.84 8.00
N PHE A 71 0.55 2.02 6.87
CA PHE A 71 -0.76 2.64 6.82
C PHE A 71 -1.82 1.83 7.57
N ALA A 72 -1.85 0.51 7.38
CA ALA A 72 -2.81 -0.36 8.08
C ALA A 72 -2.57 -0.38 9.59
N GLU A 73 -1.31 -0.47 10.04
CA GLU A 73 -0.95 -0.43 11.47
C GLU A 73 -1.33 0.89 12.12
N ALA A 74 -1.05 2.02 11.47
CA ALA A 74 -1.42 3.35 11.96
C ALA A 74 -2.94 3.51 12.07
N LEU A 75 -3.70 3.05 11.07
CA LEU A 75 -5.16 3.07 11.13
C LEU A 75 -5.69 2.19 12.25
N TRP A 76 -5.18 0.98 12.40
CA TRP A 76 -5.60 0.10 13.48
C TRP A 76 -5.34 0.71 14.86
N ALA A 77 -4.18 1.34 15.06
CA ALA A 77 -3.81 1.96 16.33
C ALA A 77 -4.74 3.11 16.75
N VAL A 78 -5.27 3.90 15.81
CA VAL A 78 -6.17 5.04 16.11
C VAL A 78 -7.66 4.69 16.13
N ASN A 79 -8.03 3.49 15.71
CA ASN A 79 -9.43 3.01 15.70
C ASN A 79 -9.71 1.98 16.80
N GLN A 80 -8.86 1.91 17.83
CA GLN A 80 -9.16 1.21 19.09
C GLN A 80 -10.07 2.03 20.00
#